data_AF-A0A510UET3-F1
#
_entry.id   AF-A0A510UET3-F1
#
_cell.length_a   1.000
_cell.length_b   1.000
_cell.length_c   1.000
_cell.angle_alpha   90.00
_cell.angle_beta   90.00
_cell.angle_gamma   90.00
#
_symmetry.space_group_name_H-M   'P 1'
#
loop_
_entity.id
_entity.type
_entity.pdbx_description
1 polymer ?
#
loop_
_entity_poly.entity_id
_entity_poly.type
_entity_poly.pdbx_seq_one_letter_code
_entity_poly.pdbx_strand_id
1 'polypeptide(L)'
;MIPCFGLLAACGGSDGGGSDETDPPYGFCSNGQSLTCTYSVSELELTYTMYVEHDGGLYFRGDFYSQYKPPVYPYEMTVSDIDRLEILQDGVLHKRDDSASITFSNLDTSGSNYEFYWYRNNELVGYSSVDRLPEPTKNFTYEVFNNTSLITAQWDAVPDHEYSFEMTFLNCTYPGGERNISFDASVPNYSISQPESSFTIDVETQFGEKISELMSSYQSCYIAGRIIGDSQSVIPTQHVGNIKLNFEANDSVFINLF
;
A
#
# COMPACT_ATOMS: atom_id res chain seq x y z
N MET A 1 52.81 -4.18 -40.58
CA MET A 1 52.75 -4.50 -42.02
C MET A 1 52.33 -5.96 -42.12
N ILE A 2 51.14 -6.22 -42.69
CA ILE A 2 50.43 -7.52 -42.69
C ILE A 2 51.09 -8.46 -43.72
N PRO A 3 51.04 -9.80 -43.52
CA PRO A 3 50.08 -10.57 -44.32
C PRO A 3 49.29 -11.63 -43.52
N CYS A 4 47.98 -11.64 -43.74
CA CYS A 4 47.13 -12.83 -43.64
C CYS A 4 47.56 -13.85 -44.70
N PHE A 5 47.38 -15.15 -44.43
CA PHE A 5 46.70 -16.11 -45.33
C PHE A 5 46.77 -17.55 -44.76
N GLY A 6 45.64 -18.27 -44.78
CA GLY A 6 45.52 -19.67 -44.41
C GLY A 6 44.17 -20.00 -43.77
N LEU A 7 43.04 -19.64 -44.38
CA LEU A 7 42.21 -20.51 -45.23
C LEU A 7 41.82 -21.85 -44.58
N LEU A 8 40.57 -21.92 -44.11
CA LEU A 8 39.67 -23.04 -44.42
C LEU A 8 38.34 -22.43 -44.87
N ALA A 9 38.00 -22.66 -46.14
CA ALA A 9 36.83 -22.16 -46.84
C ALA A 9 35.78 -23.27 -47.01
N ALA A 10 34.51 -22.83 -47.05
CA ALA A 10 33.32 -23.43 -47.67
C ALA A 10 32.79 -24.73 -47.03
N CYS A 11 31.49 -25.01 -46.98
CA CYS A 11 30.40 -24.65 -47.89
C CYS A 11 29.04 -24.92 -47.23
N GLY A 12 28.03 -24.07 -47.46
CA GLY A 12 26.62 -24.40 -47.17
C GLY A 12 25.77 -23.17 -46.84
N GLY A 13 25.39 -22.41 -47.87
CA GLY A 13 24.39 -21.36 -47.73
C GLY A 13 22.97 -21.90 -47.94
N SER A 14 21.99 -21.24 -47.31
CA SER A 14 20.69 -20.90 -47.91
C SER A 14 20.04 -19.75 -47.15
N ASP A 15 19.89 -18.64 -47.86
CA ASP A 15 18.72 -17.74 -47.94
C ASP A 15 17.91 -17.38 -46.68
N GLY A 16 17.92 -16.07 -46.40
CA GLY A 16 16.68 -15.32 -46.22
C GLY A 16 16.37 -14.81 -44.81
N GLY A 17 16.30 -13.49 -44.68
CA GLY A 17 15.52 -12.82 -43.63
C GLY A 17 16.35 -12.04 -42.63
N GLY A 18 16.42 -10.72 -42.84
CA GLY A 18 16.82 -9.81 -41.78
C GLY A 18 15.79 -9.85 -40.64
N SER A 19 16.29 -10.03 -39.42
CA SER A 19 15.67 -9.53 -38.20
C SER A 19 16.82 -9.30 -37.22
N ASP A 20 17.14 -8.02 -37.01
CA ASP A 20 17.77 -7.59 -35.76
C ASP A 20 16.72 -7.81 -34.67
N GLU A 21 16.63 -9.04 -34.16
CA GLU A 21 15.99 -9.33 -32.88
C GLU A 21 17.09 -9.73 -31.91
N THR A 22 17.63 -8.72 -31.23
CA THR A 22 18.34 -8.92 -29.97
C THR A 22 17.32 -9.47 -28.97
N ASP A 23 17.22 -10.79 -28.86
CA ASP A 23 16.62 -11.47 -27.72
C ASP A 23 17.26 -10.92 -26.43
N PRO A 24 16.49 -10.31 -25.52
CA PRO A 24 17.04 -9.90 -24.23
C PRO A 24 17.30 -11.14 -23.37
N PRO A 25 18.25 -11.08 -22.43
CA PRO A 25 18.68 -12.22 -21.63
C PRO A 25 17.63 -12.48 -20.54
N TYR A 26 16.46 -12.98 -20.91
CA TYR A 26 15.40 -13.22 -19.96
C TYR A 26 15.63 -14.54 -19.23
N GLY A 27 15.85 -14.44 -17.92
CA GLY A 27 15.66 -15.56 -17.00
C GLY A 27 14.25 -16.14 -17.19
N PHE A 28 14.16 -17.45 -17.35
CA PHE A 28 12.91 -18.16 -17.60
C PHE A 28 11.93 -17.95 -16.43
N CYS A 29 10.93 -17.10 -16.63
CA CYS A 29 9.79 -17.05 -15.74
C CYS A 29 8.77 -18.09 -16.18
N SER A 30 8.63 -19.15 -15.38
CA SER A 30 7.66 -20.21 -15.64
C SER A 30 6.26 -19.60 -15.76
N ASN A 31 5.57 -19.92 -16.86
CA ASN A 31 4.27 -19.41 -17.33
C ASN A 31 3.23 -19.02 -16.26
N GLY A 32 3.43 -17.88 -15.61
CA GLY A 32 2.46 -17.25 -14.73
C GLY A 32 2.42 -15.75 -15.00
N GLN A 33 1.28 -15.23 -15.45
CA GLN A 33 0.99 -13.78 -15.51
C GLN A 33 1.04 -13.11 -14.11
N SER A 34 1.30 -13.88 -13.06
CA SER A 34 1.42 -13.42 -11.68
C SER A 34 2.80 -12.88 -11.32
N LEU A 35 3.85 -13.08 -12.13
CA LEU A 35 5.22 -12.65 -11.80
C LEU A 35 5.63 -11.36 -12.51
N THR A 36 6.39 -10.50 -11.83
CA THR A 36 6.91 -9.23 -12.38
C THR A 36 7.83 -9.41 -13.58
N CYS A 37 8.59 -10.49 -13.63
CA CYS A 37 9.50 -10.81 -14.73
C CYS A 37 8.79 -11.25 -16.03
N THR A 38 7.48 -11.51 -15.99
CA THR A 38 6.67 -11.80 -17.18
C THR A 38 6.49 -10.55 -18.06
N TYR A 39 6.75 -9.35 -17.52
CA TYR A 39 6.50 -8.06 -18.15
C TYR A 39 7.80 -7.27 -18.25
N SER A 40 7.95 -6.50 -19.33
CA SER A 40 9.04 -5.53 -19.46
C SER A 40 8.89 -4.38 -18.45
N VAL A 41 9.97 -3.67 -18.16
CA VAL A 41 9.96 -2.53 -17.20
C VAL A 41 8.92 -1.49 -17.61
N SER A 42 8.81 -1.19 -18.90
CA SER A 42 7.86 -0.20 -19.43
C SER A 42 6.39 -0.59 -19.29
N GLU A 43 6.10 -1.87 -19.03
CA GLU A 43 4.74 -2.39 -18.88
C GLU A 43 4.33 -2.52 -17.41
N LEU A 44 5.23 -2.14 -16.50
CA LEU A 44 5.03 -2.24 -15.06
C LEU A 44 4.96 -0.85 -14.44
N GLU A 45 4.09 -0.72 -13.45
CA GLU A 45 4.02 0.41 -12.52
C GLU A 45 4.24 -0.14 -11.12
N LEU A 46 5.16 0.44 -10.36
CA LEU A 46 5.34 0.13 -8.94
C LEU A 46 4.69 1.23 -8.12
N THR A 47 3.63 0.91 -7.39
CA THR A 47 2.99 1.85 -6.46
C THR A 47 3.40 1.53 -5.03
N TYR A 48 3.85 2.54 -4.27
CA TYR A 48 4.03 2.43 -2.83
C TYR A 48 2.85 3.09 -2.10
N THR A 49 2.28 2.35 -1.15
CA THR A 49 1.24 2.81 -0.21
C THR A 49 1.82 2.78 1.20
N MET A 50 1.61 3.87 1.93
CA MET A 50 2.03 4.02 3.32
C MET A 50 0.93 3.54 4.28
N TYR A 51 1.32 2.92 5.38
CA TYR A 51 0.42 2.52 6.46
C TYR A 51 1.05 2.90 7.80
N VAL A 52 0.20 3.32 8.72
CA VAL A 52 0.62 3.69 10.07
C VAL A 52 0.00 2.69 11.04
N GLU A 53 0.85 2.11 11.88
CA GLU A 53 0.44 1.24 12.95
C GLU A 53 0.08 2.04 14.22
N HIS A 54 -0.75 1.43 15.06
CA HIS A 54 -1.29 2.08 16.26
C HIS A 54 -0.21 2.49 17.29
N ASP A 55 0.95 1.83 17.27
CA ASP A 55 2.09 2.15 18.13
C ASP A 55 2.96 3.30 17.58
N GLY A 56 2.56 3.91 16.46
CA GLY A 56 3.32 4.92 15.74
C GLY A 56 4.38 4.34 14.80
N GLY A 57 4.44 3.02 14.65
CA GLY A 57 5.21 2.36 13.61
C GLY A 57 4.70 2.72 12.22
N LEU A 58 5.61 2.76 11.25
CA LEU A 58 5.29 2.99 9.85
C LEU A 58 5.69 1.77 9.04
N TYR A 59 4.81 1.32 8.14
CA TYR A 59 5.23 0.42 7.09
C TYR A 59 4.79 0.86 5.70
N PHE A 60 5.66 0.61 4.71
CA PHE A 60 5.30 0.74 3.31
C PHE A 60 4.96 -0.60 2.73
N ARG A 61 3.93 -0.59 1.89
CA ARG A 61 3.59 -1.69 1.00
C ARG A 61 3.80 -1.26 -0.44
N GLY A 62 4.52 -2.04 -1.22
CA GLY A 62 4.58 -1.86 -2.67
C GLY A 62 3.68 -2.85 -3.40
N ASP A 63 3.11 -2.45 -4.52
CA ASP A 63 2.35 -3.33 -5.41
C ASP A 63 2.74 -3.03 -6.86
N PHE A 64 3.01 -4.08 -7.65
CA PHE A 64 3.25 -3.95 -9.08
C PHE A 64 1.94 -4.13 -9.87
N TYR A 65 1.73 -3.24 -10.84
CA TYR A 65 0.61 -3.27 -11.75
C TYR A 65 1.07 -3.33 -13.20
N SER A 66 0.28 -3.98 -14.04
CA SER A 66 0.43 -3.90 -15.49
C SER A 66 -0.96 -3.76 -16.13
N GLN A 67 -1.09 -2.85 -17.09
CA GLN A 67 -2.33 -2.66 -17.87
C GLN A 67 -2.72 -3.91 -18.67
N TYR A 68 -1.79 -4.86 -18.87
CA TYR A 68 -2.01 -6.09 -19.61
C TYR A 68 -2.49 -7.26 -18.73
N LYS A 69 -2.65 -7.05 -17.41
CA LYS A 69 -3.26 -8.01 -16.47
C LYS A 69 -4.64 -7.49 -16.05
N PRO A 70 -5.74 -8.10 -16.50
CA PRO A 70 -7.08 -7.63 -16.15
C PRO A 70 -7.37 -7.75 -14.64
N PRO A 71 -8.27 -6.89 -14.11
CA PRO A 71 -8.71 -6.90 -12.71
C PRO A 71 -9.31 -8.22 -12.24
N VAL A 72 -8.50 -9.11 -11.69
CA VAL A 72 -9.03 -10.21 -10.88
C VAL A 72 -8.26 -10.23 -9.58
N TYR A 73 -8.92 -9.79 -8.51
CA TYR A 73 -8.41 -9.82 -7.14
C TYR A 73 -7.97 -11.25 -6.75
N PRO A 74 -6.87 -11.42 -5.98
CA PRO A 74 -6.00 -10.38 -5.42
C PRO A 74 -5.01 -9.83 -6.45
N TYR A 75 -4.90 -8.50 -6.46
CA TYR A 75 -4.20 -7.69 -7.46
C TYR A 75 -2.69 -7.63 -7.26
N GLU A 76 -2.09 -8.70 -6.77
CA GLU A 76 -0.70 -8.71 -6.34
C GLU A 76 0.11 -9.49 -7.36
N MET A 77 1.06 -8.83 -8.00
CA MET A 77 2.10 -9.52 -8.75
C MET A 77 3.19 -9.95 -7.78
N THR A 78 3.52 -11.24 -7.78
CA THR A 78 4.65 -11.75 -7.02
C THR A 78 5.95 -11.20 -7.61
N VAL A 79 6.80 -10.66 -6.73
CA VAL A 79 8.10 -10.11 -7.12
C VAL A 79 9.04 -11.24 -7.49
N SER A 80 9.59 -11.18 -8.70
CA SER A 80 10.63 -12.12 -9.14
C SER A 80 11.99 -11.77 -8.53
N ASP A 81 12.85 -12.78 -8.34
CA ASP A 81 14.22 -12.62 -7.82
C ASP A 81 15.11 -11.69 -8.66
N ILE A 82 14.73 -11.40 -9.90
CA ILE A 82 15.43 -10.42 -10.74
C ILE A 82 15.17 -8.97 -10.31
N ASP A 83 14.10 -8.74 -9.54
CA ASP A 83 13.70 -7.42 -9.06
C ASP A 83 14.17 -7.21 -7.62
N ARG A 84 14.89 -6.10 -7.39
CA ARG A 84 15.33 -5.66 -6.06
C ARG A 84 14.74 -4.29 -5.78
N LEU A 85 14.12 -4.15 -4.61
CA LEU A 85 13.48 -2.92 -4.14
C LEU A 85 14.15 -2.47 -2.85
N GLU A 86 14.44 -1.18 -2.77
CA GLU A 86 15.18 -0.56 -1.67
C GLU A 86 14.57 0.81 -1.34
N ILE A 87 14.50 1.14 -0.07
CA ILE A 87 14.15 2.48 0.41
C ILE A 87 15.35 3.05 1.15
N LEU A 88 15.78 4.26 0.82
CA LEU A 88 16.74 5.01 1.62
C LEU A 88 16.00 6.08 2.42
N GLN A 89 16.17 6.08 3.74
CA GLN A 89 15.68 7.13 4.63
C GLN A 89 16.89 7.87 5.18
N ASP A 90 17.05 9.15 4.83
CA ASP A 90 18.19 9.98 5.25
C ASP A 90 19.56 9.30 5.01
N GLY A 91 19.67 8.52 3.94
CA GLY A 91 20.87 7.76 3.57
C GLY A 91 21.03 6.39 4.24
N VAL A 92 20.11 5.99 5.13
CA VAL A 92 20.06 4.63 5.71
C VAL A 92 19.29 3.71 4.77
N LEU A 93 19.88 2.58 4.40
CA LEU A 93 19.27 1.60 3.50
C LEU A 93 18.32 0.66 4.25
N HIS A 94 17.06 0.63 3.81
CA HIS A 94 16.02 -0.29 4.24
C HIS A 94 15.73 -1.28 3.13
N LYS A 95 15.68 -2.57 3.50
CA LYS A 95 15.34 -3.68 2.62
C LYS A 95 13.96 -4.20 2.96
N ARG A 96 13.36 -4.91 2.01
CA ARG A 96 12.08 -5.60 2.22
C ARG A 96 12.19 -6.58 3.38
N ASP A 97 11.12 -6.67 4.17
CA ASP A 97 11.02 -7.60 5.30
C ASP A 97 10.93 -9.06 4.83
N ASP A 98 10.25 -9.29 3.69
CA ASP A 98 10.14 -10.58 3.04
C ASP A 98 10.46 -10.49 1.53
N SER A 99 10.94 -11.61 0.99
CA SER A 99 11.23 -11.79 -0.43
C SER A 99 9.97 -11.88 -1.30
N ALA A 100 8.86 -12.40 -0.77
CA ALA A 100 7.62 -12.61 -1.52
C ALA A 100 6.69 -11.39 -1.49
N SER A 101 6.70 -10.59 -0.42
CA SER A 101 5.97 -9.32 -0.33
C SER A 101 6.86 -8.11 -0.64
N ILE A 102 6.25 -6.94 -0.82
CA ILE A 102 6.96 -5.66 -0.84
C ILE A 102 6.54 -4.91 0.42
N THR A 103 7.14 -5.26 1.56
CA THR A 103 6.84 -4.63 2.85
C THR A 103 8.11 -4.09 3.48
N PHE A 104 8.05 -2.88 4.06
CA PHE A 104 9.14 -2.24 4.78
C PHE A 104 8.60 -1.67 6.10
N SER A 105 8.86 -2.32 7.23
CA SER A 105 8.26 -1.99 8.55
C SER A 105 9.17 -1.20 9.51
N ASN A 106 10.42 -0.93 9.12
CA ASN A 106 11.42 -0.29 9.98
C ASN A 106 11.76 1.13 9.51
N LEU A 107 10.75 1.94 9.20
CA LEU A 107 10.89 3.32 8.76
C LEU A 107 10.32 4.27 9.82
N ASP A 108 10.86 5.48 9.90
CA ASP A 108 10.42 6.51 10.85
C ASP A 108 9.86 7.70 10.07
N THR A 109 8.67 8.17 10.46
CA THR A 109 7.99 9.35 9.88
C THR A 109 8.76 10.67 10.05
N SER A 110 9.73 10.73 10.96
CA SER A 110 10.56 11.92 11.22
C SER A 110 11.66 12.16 10.19
N GLY A 111 11.86 11.24 9.24
CA GLY A 111 12.86 11.36 8.20
C GLY A 111 12.67 12.59 7.31
N SER A 112 13.78 13.16 6.85
CA SER A 112 13.80 14.38 6.02
C SER A 112 13.94 14.13 4.52
N ASN A 113 14.18 12.88 4.14
CA ASN A 113 14.23 12.45 2.76
C ASN A 113 14.00 10.93 2.68
N TYR A 114 13.13 10.53 1.77
CA TYR A 114 12.84 9.13 1.46
C TYR A 114 13.02 8.91 -0.03
N GLU A 115 13.83 7.92 -0.38
CA GLU A 115 14.23 7.61 -1.74
C GLU A 115 13.85 6.17 -2.06
N PHE A 116 13.09 5.97 -3.13
CA PHE A 116 12.54 4.68 -3.52
C PHE A 116 13.23 4.20 -4.79
N TYR A 117 13.94 3.08 -4.67
CA TYR A 117 14.74 2.52 -5.74
C TYR A 117 14.18 1.17 -6.20
N TRP A 118 14.08 1.01 -7.52
CA TRP A 118 13.75 -0.27 -8.15
C TRP A 118 14.85 -0.65 -9.13
N TYR A 119 15.47 -1.81 -8.85
CA TYR A 119 16.45 -2.44 -9.70
C TYR A 119 15.88 -3.69 -10.36
N ARG A 120 16.29 -3.94 -11.60
CA ARG A 120 16.04 -5.20 -12.32
C ARG A 120 17.35 -5.72 -12.88
N ASN A 121 17.66 -7.00 -12.62
CA ASN A 121 18.96 -7.59 -12.98
C ASN A 121 20.17 -6.77 -12.50
N ASN A 122 20.05 -6.17 -11.31
CA ASN A 122 21.02 -5.23 -10.70
C ASN A 122 21.19 -3.87 -11.41
N GLU A 123 20.40 -3.56 -12.44
CA GLU A 123 20.37 -2.25 -13.06
C GLU A 123 19.24 -1.39 -12.48
N LEU A 124 19.50 -0.10 -12.25
CA LEU A 124 18.48 0.81 -11.75
C LEU A 124 17.48 1.12 -12.87
N VAL A 125 16.21 0.77 -12.66
CA VAL A 125 15.14 0.93 -13.65
C VAL A 125 14.02 1.88 -13.21
N GLY A 126 13.95 2.19 -11.91
CA GLY A 126 13.04 3.19 -11.37
C GLY A 126 13.61 3.90 -10.15
N TYR A 127 13.37 5.21 -10.05
CA TYR A 127 13.77 6.04 -8.93
C TYR A 127 12.81 7.21 -8.70
N SER A 128 12.35 7.36 -7.46
CA SER A 128 11.50 8.46 -6.99
C SER A 128 11.90 8.88 -5.58
N SER A 129 11.62 10.12 -5.19
CA SER A 129 11.95 10.61 -3.85
C SER A 129 10.88 11.55 -3.30
N VAL A 130 10.85 11.70 -1.98
CA VAL A 130 9.99 12.64 -1.27
C VAL A 130 10.72 13.20 -0.05
N ASP A 131 10.54 14.48 0.24
CA ASP A 131 11.21 15.21 1.32
C ASP A 131 10.52 15.08 2.68
N ARG A 132 9.30 14.56 2.70
CA ARG A 132 8.55 14.23 3.92
C ARG A 132 7.40 13.30 3.61
N LEU A 133 6.93 12.59 4.62
CA LEU A 133 5.73 11.76 4.53
C LEU A 133 4.54 12.49 5.17
N PRO A 134 3.29 12.13 4.80
CA PRO A 134 2.13 12.52 5.56
C PRO A 134 2.28 12.07 7.02
N GLU A 135 1.88 12.91 7.96
CA GLU A 135 1.97 12.57 9.38
C GLU A 135 0.75 11.75 9.81
N PRO A 136 0.93 10.77 10.72
CA PRO A 136 -0.19 10.04 11.30
C PRO A 136 -1.07 10.94 12.16
N THR A 137 -2.33 10.54 12.34
CA THR A 137 -3.22 11.20 13.29
C THR A 137 -2.70 11.05 14.73
N LYS A 138 -2.76 12.13 15.50
CA LYS A 138 -2.28 12.17 16.89
C LYS A 138 -3.45 12.33 17.85
N ASN A 139 -3.31 11.81 19.07
CA ASN A 139 -4.27 11.98 20.16
C ASN A 139 -5.73 11.61 19.79
N PHE A 140 -5.91 10.49 19.07
CA PHE A 140 -7.25 9.97 18.78
C PHE A 140 -8.00 9.68 20.09
N THR A 141 -9.16 10.29 20.24
CA THR A 141 -10.06 10.13 21.39
C THR A 141 -11.49 9.98 20.90
N TYR A 142 -12.32 9.28 21.69
CA TYR A 142 -13.72 9.11 21.37
C TYR A 142 -14.58 9.05 22.63
N GLU A 143 -15.85 9.43 22.47
CA GLU A 143 -16.90 9.34 23.49
C GLU A 143 -18.10 8.57 22.94
N VAL A 144 -18.66 7.68 23.76
CA VAL A 144 -19.82 6.86 23.42
C VAL A 144 -21.03 7.32 24.24
N PHE A 145 -22.09 7.73 23.55
CA PHE A 145 -23.32 8.24 24.13
C PHE A 145 -24.43 7.19 24.06
N ASN A 146 -24.46 6.27 25.02
CA ASN A 146 -25.37 5.11 25.03
C ASN A 146 -26.86 5.46 24.88
N ASN A 147 -27.30 6.61 25.43
CA ASN A 147 -28.71 7.02 25.38
C ASN A 147 -29.15 7.49 24.00
N THR A 148 -28.22 7.94 23.17
CA THR A 148 -28.49 8.46 21.82
C THR A 148 -27.90 7.57 20.73
N SER A 149 -27.26 6.46 21.08
CA SER A 149 -26.51 5.59 20.16
C SER A 149 -25.48 6.34 19.30
N LEU A 150 -24.95 7.46 19.80
CA LEU A 150 -23.97 8.28 19.09
C LEU A 150 -22.56 7.99 19.59
N ILE A 151 -21.61 8.09 18.67
CA ILE A 151 -20.19 8.07 18.96
C ILE A 151 -19.60 9.33 18.36
N THR A 152 -18.86 10.10 19.14
CA THR A 152 -18.08 11.23 18.62
C THR A 152 -16.60 10.91 18.81
N ALA A 153 -15.82 11.02 17.74
CA ALA A 153 -14.39 10.81 17.76
C ALA A 153 -13.67 12.04 17.22
N GLN A 154 -12.45 12.29 17.72
CA GLN A 154 -11.61 13.41 17.33
C GLN A 154 -10.12 13.06 17.44
N TRP A 155 -9.28 13.77 16.69
CA TRP A 155 -7.82 13.69 16.72
C TRP A 155 -7.22 15.08 16.49
N ASP A 156 -5.92 15.22 16.69
CA ASP A 156 -5.18 16.43 16.33
C ASP A 156 -4.98 16.47 14.81
N ALA A 157 -5.60 17.45 14.15
CA ALA A 157 -5.40 17.70 12.72
C ALA A 157 -3.94 18.08 12.43
N VAL A 158 -3.36 17.50 11.39
CA VAL A 158 -2.09 17.95 10.83
C VAL A 158 -2.40 19.03 9.78
N PRO A 159 -1.67 20.17 9.79
CA PRO A 159 -1.82 21.18 8.75
C PRO A 159 -1.67 20.61 7.34
N ASP A 160 -2.42 21.16 6.39
CA ASP A 160 -2.38 20.79 4.95
C ASP A 160 -2.74 19.32 4.63
N HIS A 161 -3.48 18.66 5.53
CA HIS A 161 -4.03 17.32 5.31
C HIS A 161 -5.56 17.37 5.13
N GLU A 162 -6.08 16.51 4.27
CA GLU A 162 -7.51 16.18 4.21
C GLU A 162 -7.72 14.80 4.83
N TYR A 163 -8.79 14.64 5.61
CA TYR A 163 -9.10 13.38 6.28
C TYR A 163 -10.39 12.77 5.76
N SER A 164 -10.42 11.44 5.71
CA SER A 164 -11.65 10.67 5.58
C SER A 164 -11.63 9.51 6.57
N PHE A 165 -12.81 9.03 6.97
CA PHE A 165 -12.95 7.88 7.83
C PHE A 165 -13.69 6.78 7.08
N GLU A 166 -13.06 5.63 6.98
CA GLU A 166 -13.70 4.43 6.42
C GLU A 166 -13.96 3.43 7.53
N MET A 167 -15.24 3.17 7.75
CA MET A 167 -15.76 2.21 8.70
C MET A 167 -15.82 0.84 8.04
N THR A 168 -15.19 -0.16 8.67
CA THR A 168 -15.14 -1.51 8.11
C THR A 168 -16.29 -2.36 8.62
N PHE A 169 -16.41 -2.51 9.94
CA PHE A 169 -17.45 -3.32 10.58
C PHE A 169 -17.65 -2.98 12.06
N LEU A 170 -18.79 -3.39 12.59
CA LEU A 170 -19.05 -3.53 14.03
C LEU A 170 -18.92 -5.01 14.38
N ASN A 171 -18.05 -5.36 15.32
CA ASN A 171 -17.90 -6.73 15.80
C ASN A 171 -18.30 -6.83 17.26
N CYS A 172 -19.12 -7.82 17.59
CA CYS A 172 -19.63 -8.07 18.93
C CYS A 172 -19.33 -9.49 19.37
N THR A 173 -18.95 -9.65 20.63
CA THR A 173 -18.63 -10.94 21.24
C THR A 173 -19.77 -11.37 22.15
N TYR A 174 -20.27 -12.60 21.97
CA TYR A 174 -21.30 -13.17 22.84
C TYR A 174 -20.79 -13.41 24.26
N PRO A 175 -21.68 -13.43 25.26
CA PRO A 175 -21.32 -13.82 26.62
C PRO A 175 -20.59 -15.18 26.64
N GLY A 176 -19.38 -15.19 27.22
CA GLY A 176 -18.52 -16.37 27.27
C GLY A 176 -17.35 -16.35 26.27
N GLY A 177 -17.27 -15.36 25.38
CA GLY A 177 -16.05 -15.06 24.62
C GLY A 177 -15.75 -15.94 23.40
N GLU A 178 -16.50 -17.03 23.19
CA GLU A 178 -16.15 -18.04 22.17
C GLU A 178 -16.74 -17.76 20.78
N ARG A 179 -17.68 -16.81 20.66
CA ARG A 179 -18.36 -16.50 19.40
C ARG A 179 -18.43 -15.00 19.17
N ASN A 180 -18.14 -14.62 17.94
CA ASN A 180 -18.25 -13.25 17.46
C ASN A 180 -19.30 -13.16 16.35
N ILE A 181 -19.93 -12.00 16.24
CA ILE A 181 -20.80 -11.63 15.12
C ILE A 181 -20.35 -10.27 14.58
N SER A 182 -20.28 -10.17 13.26
CA SER A 182 -19.89 -8.95 12.55
C SER A 182 -21.10 -8.39 11.82
N PHE A 183 -21.28 -7.07 11.93
CA PHE A 183 -22.27 -6.29 11.21
C PHE A 183 -21.53 -5.38 10.24
N ASP A 184 -21.92 -5.42 8.97
CA ASP A 184 -21.39 -4.53 7.95
C ASP A 184 -22.02 -3.14 8.10
N ALA A 185 -21.24 -2.08 7.87
CA ALA A 185 -21.73 -0.72 7.88
C ALA A 185 -22.63 -0.45 6.66
N SER A 186 -23.77 0.21 6.87
CA SER A 186 -24.66 0.62 5.76
C SER A 186 -24.02 1.69 4.87
N VAL A 187 -23.19 2.57 5.44
CA VAL A 187 -22.38 3.56 4.74
C VAL A 187 -20.92 3.44 5.20
N PRO A 188 -20.08 2.67 4.48
CA PRO A 188 -18.72 2.39 4.93
C PRO A 188 -17.80 3.62 4.86
N ASN A 189 -18.12 4.62 4.03
CA ASN A 189 -17.23 5.76 3.80
C ASN A 189 -17.87 7.06 4.32
N TYR A 190 -17.17 7.69 5.27
CA TYR A 190 -17.49 9.00 5.81
C TYR A 190 -16.42 10.01 5.39
N SER A 191 -16.78 10.92 4.50
CA SER A 191 -15.93 12.08 4.23
C SER A 191 -16.00 13.04 5.40
N ILE A 192 -14.85 13.38 5.98
CA ILE A 192 -14.75 14.40 7.02
C ILE A 192 -14.48 15.72 6.31
N SER A 193 -15.41 16.67 6.47
CA SER A 193 -15.24 18.00 5.87
C SER A 193 -14.15 18.78 6.58
N GLN A 194 -13.21 19.34 5.83
CA GLN A 194 -12.22 20.27 6.37
C GLN A 194 -12.88 21.49 7.05
N PRO A 195 -12.25 22.06 8.11
CA PRO A 195 -10.99 21.68 8.74
C PRO A 195 -11.18 20.77 9.97
N GLU A 196 -12.30 20.06 10.08
CA GLU A 196 -12.61 19.31 11.30
C GLU A 196 -11.83 17.99 11.36
N SER A 197 -11.12 17.74 12.46
CA SER A 197 -10.52 16.45 12.79
C SER A 197 -11.42 15.67 13.74
N SER A 198 -12.70 15.60 13.40
CA SER A 198 -13.71 14.90 14.19
C SER A 198 -14.82 14.34 13.32
N PHE A 199 -15.46 13.28 13.77
CA PHE A 199 -16.68 12.74 13.17
C PHE A 199 -17.66 12.31 14.25
N THR A 200 -18.93 12.18 13.86
CA THR A 200 -19.96 11.57 14.69
C THR A 200 -20.64 10.44 13.91
N ILE A 201 -20.71 9.26 14.52
CA ILE A 201 -21.39 8.08 13.99
C ILE A 201 -22.68 7.88 14.79
N ASP A 202 -23.78 7.64 14.09
CA ASP A 202 -25.00 7.08 14.67
C ASP A 202 -25.01 5.58 14.43
N VAL A 203 -24.81 4.80 15.50
CA VAL A 203 -24.71 3.33 15.45
C VAL A 203 -26.02 2.70 14.99
N GLU A 204 -27.16 3.26 15.40
CA GLU A 204 -28.47 2.74 14.99
C GLU A 204 -28.68 2.92 13.49
N THR A 205 -28.32 4.09 12.97
CA THR A 205 -28.40 4.35 11.53
C THR A 205 -27.41 3.48 10.73
N GLN A 206 -26.21 3.25 11.25
CA GLN A 206 -25.16 2.54 10.52
C GLN A 206 -25.31 1.02 10.54
N PHE A 207 -25.73 0.44 11.66
CA PHE A 207 -25.77 -1.01 11.87
C PHE A 207 -27.17 -1.56 12.13
N GLY A 208 -28.18 -0.69 12.26
CA GLY A 208 -29.56 -1.09 12.56
C GLY A 208 -29.81 -1.50 14.02
N GLU A 209 -28.83 -1.32 14.89
CA GLU A 209 -28.84 -1.77 16.28
C GLU A 209 -28.52 -0.60 17.23
N LYS A 210 -29.24 -0.48 18.35
CA LYS A 210 -28.89 0.51 19.38
C LYS A 210 -27.78 0.00 20.28
N ILE A 211 -26.95 0.91 20.78
CA ILE A 211 -25.87 0.54 21.73
C ILE A 211 -26.46 -0.16 22.96
N SER A 212 -27.60 0.33 23.48
CA SER A 212 -28.28 -0.30 24.63
C SER A 212 -28.81 -1.72 24.35
N GLU A 213 -29.22 -2.01 23.12
CA GLU A 213 -29.67 -3.35 22.70
C GLU A 213 -28.47 -4.30 22.57
N LEU A 214 -27.38 -3.81 21.99
CA LEU A 214 -26.11 -4.54 21.92
C LEU A 214 -25.59 -4.89 23.32
N MET A 215 -25.60 -3.95 24.27
CA MET A 215 -25.19 -4.18 25.67
C MET A 215 -26.02 -5.27 26.37
N SER A 216 -27.27 -5.47 25.96
CA SER A 216 -28.13 -6.50 26.55
C SER A 216 -27.85 -7.91 26.00
N SER A 217 -27.26 -8.00 24.81
CA SER A 217 -27.10 -9.25 24.06
C SER A 217 -25.64 -9.74 23.99
N TYR A 218 -24.68 -8.81 24.12
CA TYR A 218 -23.26 -9.06 23.91
C TYR A 218 -22.44 -8.65 25.14
N GLN A 219 -21.28 -9.27 25.28
CA GLN A 219 -20.33 -8.98 26.35
C GLN A 219 -19.49 -7.74 26.02
N SER A 220 -19.11 -7.60 24.75
CA SER A 220 -18.32 -6.47 24.26
C SER A 220 -18.63 -6.23 22.79
N CYS A 221 -18.56 -4.97 22.37
CA CYS A 221 -18.67 -4.59 20.97
C CYS A 221 -17.65 -3.51 20.64
N TYR A 222 -17.07 -3.58 19.44
CA TYR A 222 -16.18 -2.54 18.93
C TYR A 222 -16.42 -2.28 17.45
N ILE A 223 -16.21 -1.03 17.03
CA ILE A 223 -16.16 -0.64 15.62
C ILE A 223 -14.71 -0.62 15.19
N ALA A 224 -14.42 -1.26 14.07
CA ALA A 224 -13.14 -1.14 13.37
C ALA A 224 -13.29 -0.21 12.17
N GLY A 225 -12.32 0.69 12.00
CA GLY A 225 -12.24 1.55 10.83
C GLY A 225 -10.83 2.07 10.62
N ARG A 226 -10.68 2.94 9.64
CA ARG A 226 -9.43 3.59 9.29
C ARG A 226 -9.64 5.08 9.07
N ILE A 227 -8.74 5.90 9.61
CA ILE A 227 -8.62 7.31 9.25
C ILE A 227 -7.59 7.40 8.13
N ILE A 228 -8.01 7.96 7.01
CA ILE A 228 -7.17 8.17 5.83
C ILE A 228 -6.85 9.65 5.76
N GLY A 229 -5.58 10.00 5.92
CA GLY A 229 -5.05 11.36 5.77
C GLY A 229 -4.27 11.52 4.48
N ASP A 230 -4.73 12.40 3.58
CA ASP A 230 -4.01 12.76 2.36
C ASP A 230 -3.32 14.12 2.55
N SER A 231 -2.01 14.17 2.35
CA SER A 231 -1.26 15.42 2.43
C SER A 231 -1.26 16.15 1.09
N GLN A 232 -1.89 17.33 1.05
CA GLN A 232 -1.94 18.16 -0.16
C GLN A 232 -0.58 18.78 -0.52
N SER A 233 0.44 18.55 0.30
CA SER A 233 1.72 19.24 0.24
C SER A 233 2.93 18.30 0.15
N VAL A 234 2.67 16.99 0.06
CA VAL A 234 3.68 15.96 -0.21
C VAL A 234 3.72 15.74 -1.73
N ILE A 235 4.79 16.17 -2.38
CA ILE A 235 4.92 16.07 -3.85
C ILE A 235 6.10 15.15 -4.18
N PRO A 236 5.83 13.93 -4.66
CA PRO A 236 6.86 13.04 -5.18
C PRO A 236 7.68 13.70 -6.29
N THR A 237 9.01 13.62 -6.19
CA THR A 237 9.91 13.98 -7.30
C THR A 237 10.25 12.72 -8.07
N GLN A 238 9.68 12.58 -9.28
CA GLN A 238 9.99 11.46 -10.16
C GLN A 238 11.28 11.73 -10.93
N HIS A 239 12.21 10.78 -10.87
CA HIS A 239 13.50 10.89 -11.58
C HIS A 239 13.56 9.96 -12.79
N VAL A 240 13.27 8.66 -12.61
CA VAL A 240 13.38 7.63 -13.66
C VAL A 240 12.33 6.53 -13.47
N GLY A 241 11.83 5.97 -14.58
CA GLY A 241 10.95 4.80 -14.57
C GLY A 241 9.53 5.12 -14.11
N ASN A 242 8.71 4.07 -13.94
CA ASN A 242 7.31 4.19 -13.55
C ASN A 242 7.10 3.77 -12.09
N ILE A 243 7.59 4.60 -11.17
CA ILE A 243 7.29 4.50 -9.74
C ILE A 243 6.22 5.52 -9.42
N LYS A 244 5.11 5.08 -8.85
CA LYS A 244 4.08 5.93 -8.29
C LYS A 244 4.17 5.88 -6.78
N LEU A 245 4.15 7.04 -6.16
CA LEU A 245 4.14 7.17 -4.71
C LEU A 245 2.75 7.64 -4.30
N ASN A 246 2.00 6.78 -3.61
CA ASN A 246 0.68 7.10 -3.06
C ASN A 246 0.77 7.17 -1.54
N PHE A 247 1.08 8.35 -1.04
CA PHE A 247 1.26 8.56 0.40
C PHE A 247 -0.04 9.02 1.02
N GLU A 248 -0.81 8.05 1.49
CA GLU A 248 -1.96 8.26 2.37
C GLU A 248 -1.56 7.77 3.76
N ALA A 249 -1.70 8.58 4.80
CA ALA A 249 -1.63 8.10 6.17
C ALA A 249 -2.88 7.25 6.43
N ASN A 250 -2.70 5.99 6.81
CA ASN A 250 -3.80 5.05 6.99
C ASN A 250 -3.78 4.50 8.41
N ASP A 251 -4.46 5.19 9.32
CA ASP A 251 -4.47 4.89 10.75
C ASP A 251 -5.64 3.96 11.09
N SER A 252 -5.33 2.72 11.49
CA SER A 252 -6.35 1.80 12.00
C SER A 252 -6.84 2.23 13.38
N VAL A 253 -8.16 2.36 13.55
CA VAL A 253 -8.78 2.75 14.82
C VAL A 253 -9.81 1.72 15.27
N PHE A 254 -9.84 1.48 16.57
CA PHE A 254 -10.80 0.61 17.24
C PHE A 254 -11.56 1.41 18.29
N ILE A 255 -12.88 1.50 18.12
CA ILE A 255 -13.76 2.22 19.03
C ILE A 255 -14.53 1.18 19.84
N ASN A 256 -14.14 0.99 21.11
CA ASN A 256 -14.86 0.10 22.01
C ASN A 256 -16.16 0.78 22.47
N LEU A 257 -17.29 0.11 22.27
CA LEU A 257 -18.59 0.61 22.70
C LEU A 257 -18.83 0.31 24.19
N PHE A 258 -18.45 -0.90 24.63
CA PHE A 258 -18.53 -1.40 26.00
C PHE A 258 -17.76 -2.72 26.12
#